data_AF-A0A955QDB1-F1
#
_entry.id   AF-A0A955QDB1-F1
#
_cell.length_a   1.000
_cell.length_b   1.000
_cell.length_c   1.000
_cell.angle_alpha   90.00
_cell.angle_beta   90.00
_cell.angle_gamma   90.00
#
_symmetry.space_group_name_H-M   'P 1'
#
loop_
_entity.id
_entity.type
_entity.pdbx_description
1 polymer ?
#
loop_
_entity_poly.entity_id
_entity_poly.type
_entity_poly.pdbx_seq_one_letter_code
_entity_poly.pdbx_strand_id
1 'polypeptide(L)' 'MGQITEDPIERWTAKRRAALVLRILKGETSVAEAARQHALRVAELENELYLKVVFG' A
#
# COMPACT_ATOMS: atom_id res chain seq x y z
N MET A 1 -5.72 23.73 -26.00
CA MET A 1 -6.41 22.56 -25.42
C MET A 1 -5.43 21.82 -24.54
N GLY A 2 -5.58 21.97 -23.22
CA GLY A 2 -4.70 21.32 -22.24
C GLY A 2 -4.95 19.83 -22.26
N GLN A 3 -3.92 19.05 -22.57
CA GLN A 3 -3.94 17.61 -22.40
C GLN A 3 -3.86 17.35 -20.90
N ILE A 4 -5.02 17.08 -20.28
CA ILE A 4 -5.04 16.39 -19.00
C ILE A 4 -4.70 14.95 -19.36
N THR A 5 -3.42 14.60 -19.33
CA THR A 5 -3.05 13.20 -19.28
C THR A 5 -3.52 12.71 -17.92
N GLU A 6 -4.73 12.15 -17.89
CA GLU A 6 -5.16 11.24 -16.84
C GLU A 6 -4.28 10.00 -16.95
N ASP A 7 -3.00 10.15 -16.58
CA ASP A 7 -2.22 9.03 -16.11
C ASP A 7 -3.11 8.34 -15.09
N PRO A 8 -3.45 7.05 -15.28
CA PRO A 8 -4.22 6.33 -14.28
C PRO A 8 -3.33 6.28 -13.05
N ILE A 9 -3.46 7.28 -12.18
CA ILE A 9 -2.93 7.25 -10.83
C ILE A 9 -3.56 5.99 -10.26
N GLU A 10 -2.78 4.90 -10.19
CA GLU A 10 -3.16 3.67 -9.51
C GLU A 10 -3.35 4.03 -8.03
N ARG A 11 -4.51 4.61 -7.73
CA ARG A 11 -4.86 5.09 -6.40
C ARG A 11 -4.98 3.86 -5.52
N TRP A 12 -3.95 3.64 -4.72
CA TRP A 12 -4.04 2.78 -3.55
C TRP A 12 -5.01 3.39 -2.55
N THR A 13 -6.28 3.02 -2.70
CA THR A 13 -7.32 3.35 -1.73
C THR A 13 -6.94 2.76 -0.38
N ALA A 14 -7.26 3.45 0.72
CA ALA A 14 -6.95 3.00 2.09
C ALA A 14 -7.45 1.56 2.34
N LYS A 15 -8.57 1.17 1.72
CA LYS A 15 -9.11 -0.19 1.77
C LYS A 15 -8.15 -1.24 1.17
N ARG A 16 -7.52 -0.93 0.03
CA ARG A 16 -6.59 -1.85 -0.64
C ARG A 16 -5.28 -1.98 0.14
N ARG A 17 -4.77 -0.87 0.69
CA ARG A 17 -3.60 -0.85 1.59
C ARG A 17 -3.86 -1.66 2.86
N ALA A 18 -4.99 -1.45 3.50
CA ALA A 18 -5.39 -2.19 4.69
C ALA A 18 -5.49 -3.71 4.43
N ALA A 19 -6.01 -4.13 3.27
CA ALA A 19 -6.06 -5.54 2.89
C ALA A 19 -4.66 -6.13 2.66
N LEU A 20 -3.76 -5.38 2.03
CA LEU A 20 -2.38 -5.79 1.80
C LEU A 20 -1.59 -5.93 3.12
N VAL A 21 -1.73 -4.95 4.02
CA VAL A 21 -1.15 -4.96 5.37
C VAL A 21 -1.60 -6.21 6.16
N LEU A 22 -2.88 -6.59 6.06
CA LEU A 22 -3.38 -7.82 6.69
C LEU A 22 -2.74 -9.09 6.13
N ARG A 23 -2.49 -9.16 4.82
CA ARG A 23 -1.79 -10.30 4.19
C ARG A 23 -0.33 -10.39 4.62
N ILE A 24 0.32 -9.23 4.80
CA ILE A 24 1.68 -9.15 5.36
C ILE A 24 1.71 -9.67 6.79
N LEU A 25 0.80 -9.20 7.65
CA LEU A 25 0.69 -9.64 9.04
C LEU A 25 0.39 -11.15 9.17
N LYS A 26 -0.37 -11.72 8.24
CA LYS A 26 -0.63 -13.17 8.16
C LYS A 26 0.57 -13.99 7.64
N GLY A 27 1.62 -13.35 7.14
CA GLY A 27 2.78 -14.02 6.54
C GLY A 27 2.57 -14.51 5.11
N GLU A 28 1.51 -14.08 4.42
CA GLU A 28 1.23 -14.46 3.03
C GLU A 28 2.14 -13.74 2.02
N THR A 29 2.64 -12.55 2.38
CA THR A 29 3.58 -11.76 1.58
C THR A 29 4.47 -10.92 2.48
N SER A 30 5.64 -10.51 2.01
CA SER A 30 6.52 -9.61 2.76
C SER A 30 6.28 -8.14 2.38
N VAL A 31 6.61 -7.21 3.27
CA VAL A 31 6.49 -5.76 3.01
C VAL A 31 7.25 -5.37 1.73
N ALA A 32 8.44 -5.94 1.53
CA ALA A 32 9.28 -5.64 0.36
C ALA A 32 8.69 -6.20 -0.95
N GLU A 33 8.16 -7.42 -0.92
CA GLU A 33 7.51 -8.05 -2.08
C GLU A 33 6.25 -7.28 -2.47
N ALA A 34 5.42 -6.96 -1.48
CA ALA A 34 4.20 -6.19 -1.62
C ALA A 34 4.45 -4.78 -2.14
N ALA A 35 5.47 -4.08 -1.63
CA ALA A 35 5.86 -2.76 -2.09
C ALA A 35 6.23 -2.75 -3.58
N ARG A 36 7.05 -3.72 -4.01
CA ARG A 36 7.50 -3.87 -5.39
C ARG A 36 6.36 -4.19 -6.35
N GLN A 37 5.49 -5.14 -5.98
CA GLN A 37 4.35 -5.57 -6.81
C GLN A 37 3.30 -4.48 -7.02
N HIS A 38 3.30 -3.47 -6.16
CA HIS A 38 2.25 -2.48 -6.10
C HIS A 38 2.74 -1.05 -6.30
N ALA A 39 4.01 -0.88 -6.69
CA ALA A 39 4.68 0.41 -6.86
C ALA A 39 4.54 1.33 -5.63
N LEU A 40 4.42 0.73 -4.44
CA LEU A 40 4.29 1.44 -3.18
C LEU A 40 5.68 1.61 -2.55
N ARG A 41 5.88 2.71 -1.82
CA ARG A 41 7.07 2.85 -0.98
C ARG A 41 6.91 1.98 0.27
N VAL A 42 7.99 1.27 0.62
CA VAL A 42 8.08 0.45 1.83
C VAL A 42 7.70 1.28 3.07
N ALA A 43 8.21 2.51 3.19
CA ALA A 43 7.89 3.42 4.29
C ALA A 43 6.39 3.75 4.44
N GLU A 44 5.65 3.81 3.31
CA GLU A 44 4.21 4.07 3.33
C GLU A 44 3.46 2.87 3.95
N LEU A 45 3.85 1.65 3.55
CA LEU A 45 3.30 0.40 4.10
C LEU A 45 3.69 0.20 5.55
N GLU A 46 4.93 0.51 5.93
CA GLU A 46 5.42 0.42 7.30
C GLU A 46 4.69 1.40 8.23
N ASN A 47 4.44 2.63 7.79
CA ASN A 47 3.67 3.60 8.56
C ASN A 47 2.23 3.11 8.81
N GLU A 48 1.59 2.54 7.79
CA GLU A 48 0.23 2.03 7.91
C GLU A 48 0.16 0.74 8.74
N LEU A 49 1.19 -0.11 8.68
CA LEU A 49 1.38 -1.27 9.55
C LEU A 49 1.56 -0.83 11.01
N TYR A 50 2.41 0.15 11.27
CA TYR A 50 2.66 0.70 12.60
C TYR A 50 1.39 1.27 13.22
N LEU A 51 0.65 2.09 12.46
CA LEU A 51 -0.62 2.64 12.91
C LEU A 51 -1.63 1.54 13.26
N LYS A 52 -1.71 0.46 12.46
CA LYS A 52 -2.61 -0.66 12.75
C LYS A 52 -2.19 -1.55 13.90
N VAL A 53 -0.89 -1.68 14.18
CA VAL A 53 -0.39 -2.52 15.27
C VAL A 53 -0.40 -1.77 16.61
N VAL A 54 -0.16 -0.45 16.58
CA VAL A 54 -0.05 0.38 17.79
C VAL A 54 -1.41 0.96 18.22
N PHE A 55 -2.29 1.29 17.27
CA PHE A 55 -3.62 1.86 17.55
C PHE A 55 -4.77 0.89 17.27
N GLY A 56 -4.47 -0.37 16.94
CA GLY A 56 -5.45 -1.43 16.69
C GLY A 56 -5.67 -2.33 17.90
#